data_AF-A0A657LRM7-F1
#
_entry.id   AF-A0A657LRM7-F1
#
_cell.length_a   1.000
_cell.length_b   1.000
_cell.length_c   1.000
_cell.angle_alpha   90.00
_cell.angle_beta   90.00
_cell.angle_gamma   90.00
#
_symmetry.space_group_name_H-M   'P 1'
#
loop_
_entity.id
_entity.type
_entity.pdbx_description
1 polymer ?
#
loop_
_entity_poly.entity_id
_entity_poly.type
_entity_poly.pdbx_seq_one_letter_code
_entity_poly.pdbx_strand_id
1 'polypeptide(L)' 'MSELYKTELELALKAFIADHPGMLTREEAIGAVLENWFSTHGYLPTGQTGTRPEDLDATNDD' A
#
# COMPACT_ATOMS: atom_id res chain seq x y z
N MET A 1 -10.71 25.81 9.92
CA MET A 1 -9.55 24.92 10.14
C MET A 1 -9.56 23.72 9.19
N SER A 2 -10.69 23.03 8.97
CA SER A 2 -10.74 21.79 8.16
C SER A 2 -10.56 21.96 6.64
N GLU A 3 -10.75 23.17 6.10
CA GLU A 3 -10.66 23.42 4.65
C GLU A 3 -9.22 23.58 4.16
N LEU A 4 -8.34 24.17 4.97
CA LEU A 4 -6.91 24.32 4.67
C LEU A 4 -6.21 22.97 4.52
N TYR A 5 -6.48 22.04 5.45
CA TYR A 5 -5.93 20.69 5.39
C TYR A 5 -6.37 19.95 4.12
N LYS A 6 -7.59 20.21 3.61
CA LYS A 6 -8.06 19.64 2.34
C LYS A 6 -7.26 20.17 1.16
N THR A 7 -6.98 21.48 1.14
CA THR A 7 -6.24 22.11 0.04
C THR A 7 -4.79 21.64 -0.04
N GLU A 8 -4.09 21.56 1.08
CA GLU A 8 -2.70 21.07 1.10
C GLU A 8 -2.61 19.59 0.72
N LEU A 9 -3.55 18.76 1.19
CA LEU A 9 -3.62 17.35 0.80
C LEU A 9 -3.89 17.18 -0.71
N GLU A 10 -4.79 17.98 -1.28
CA GLU A 10 -5.08 17.93 -2.71
C GLU A 10 -3.89 18.38 -3.56
N LEU A 11 -3.12 19.37 -3.08
CA LEU A 11 -1.91 19.82 -3.76
C LEU A 11 -0.83 18.72 -3.74
N ALA A 12 -0.61 18.11 -2.57
CA ALA A 12 0.33 17.00 -2.41
C ALA A 12 -0.07 15.80 -3.27
N LEU A 13 -1.37 15.47 -3.35
CA LEU A 13 -1.86 14.37 -4.16
C LEU A 13 -1.69 14.63 -5.66
N LYS A 14 -1.92 15.87 -6.12
CA LYS A 14 -1.64 16.25 -7.51
C LYS A 14 -0.15 16.15 -7.85
N ALA A 15 0.73 16.57 -6.94
CA ALA A 15 2.17 16.41 -7.12
C ALA A 15 2.58 14.93 -7.19
N PHE A 16 2.01 14.08 -6.32
CA PHE A 16 2.24 12.64 -6.34
C PHE A 16 1.81 11.99 -7.66
N ILE A 17 0.61 12.34 -8.17
CA ILE A 17 0.10 11.87 -9.47
C ILE A 17 1.02 12.33 -10.62
N ALA A 18 1.50 13.57 -10.58
CA ALA A 18 2.40 14.10 -11.61
C ALA A 18 3.77 13.39 -11.63
N ASP A 19 4.23 12.91 -10.49
CA ASP A 19 5.50 12.19 -10.32
C ASP A 19 5.39 10.68 -10.65
N HIS A 20 4.18 10.12 -10.63
CA HIS A 20 3.90 8.70 -10.91
C HIS A 20 3.20 8.52 -12.27
N PRO A 21 3.94 8.45 -13.39
CA PRO A 21 3.35 8.20 -14.70
C PRO A 21 2.69 6.82 -14.73
N GLY A 22 1.38 6.79 -14.95
CA GLY A 22 0.56 5.57 -14.93
C GLY A 22 -0.56 5.61 -13.90
N MET A 23 -0.50 6.52 -12.92
CA MET A 23 -1.59 6.75 -11.98
C MET A 23 -2.48 7.86 -12.52
N LEU A 24 -3.73 7.53 -12.86
CA LEU A 24 -4.62 8.45 -13.61
C LEU A 24 -5.67 9.12 -12.72
N THR A 25 -5.94 8.54 -11.55
CA THR A 25 -7.05 8.95 -10.71
C THR A 25 -6.64 9.27 -9.28
N ARG A 26 -7.41 10.18 -8.67
CA ARG A 26 -7.28 10.55 -7.25
C ARG A 26 -7.41 9.33 -6.33
N GLU A 27 -8.34 8.43 -6.65
CA GLU A 27 -8.60 7.24 -5.84
C GLU A 27 -7.43 6.26 -5.87
N GLU A 28 -6.81 6.06 -7.04
CA GLU A 28 -5.60 5.25 -7.15
C GLU A 28 -4.43 5.86 -6.38
N ALA A 29 -4.22 7.17 -6.48
CA ALA A 29 -3.18 7.86 -5.72
C ALA A 29 -3.35 7.71 -4.21
N ILE A 30 -4.58 7.87 -3.72
CA ILE A 30 -4.88 7.65 -2.30
C ILE A 30 -4.65 6.19 -1.93
N GLY A 31 -5.11 5.25 -2.76
CA GLY A 31 -4.92 3.82 -2.57
C GLY A 31 -3.45 3.45 -2.43
N ALA A 32 -2.59 3.92 -3.33
CA ALA A 32 -1.16 3.63 -3.31
C ALA A 32 -0.45 4.25 -2.09
N VAL A 33 -0.79 5.48 -1.72
CA VAL A 33 -0.24 6.13 -0.51
C VAL A 33 -0.64 5.35 0.75
N LEU A 34 -1.90 4.94 0.84
CA LEU A 34 -2.40 4.14 1.96
C LEU A 34 -1.76 2.76 1.99
N GLU A 35 -1.69 2.07 0.85
CA GLU A 35 -1.07 0.75 0.73
C GLU A 35 0.39 0.77 1.18
N ASN A 36 1.17 1.76 0.72
CA ASN A 36 2.55 1.97 1.15
C ASN A 36 2.66 2.25 2.66
N TRP A 37 1.77 3.11 3.19
CA TRP A 37 1.77 3.44 4.61
C TRP A 37 1.41 2.24 5.49
N PHE A 38 0.33 1.51 5.16
CA PHE A 38 -0.10 0.32 5.87
C PHE A 38 0.94 -0.79 5.78
N SER A 39 1.59 -0.96 4.64
CA SER A 39 2.70 -1.89 4.45
C SER A 39 3.88 -1.55 5.36
N THR A 40 4.29 -0.28 5.40
CA THR A 40 5.41 0.20 6.23
C THR A 40 5.13 0.04 7.74
N HIS A 41 3.87 0.18 8.15
CA HIS A 41 3.45 0.08 9.55
C HIS A 41 2.98 -1.32 9.95
N GLY A 42 3.06 -2.31 9.05
CA GLY A 42 2.70 -3.70 9.33
C GLY A 42 1.18 -3.97 9.43
N TYR A 43 0.34 -3.03 9.01
CA TYR A 43 -1.11 -3.22 8.92
C TYR A 43 -1.52 -3.92 7.63
N LEU A 44 -0.72 -3.81 6.56
CA LEU A 44 -0.84 -4.63 5.38
C LEU A 44 0.24 -5.72 5.44
N PRO A 45 -0.13 -7.01 5.29
CA PRO A 45 0.88 -8.04 5.12
C PRO A 45 1.60 -7.80 3.79
N THR A 46 2.81 -7.23 3.85
CA THR A 46 3.73 -7.13 2.72
C THR A 46 4.23 -8.51 2.38
N GLY A 47 3.44 -9.31 1.68
CA GLY A 47 3.89 -10.46 0.92
C GLY A 47 4.91 -11.38 1.61
N GLN A 48 4.82 -11.61 2.92
CA GLN A 48 5.37 -12.85 3.48
C GLN A 48 4.34 -13.93 3.18
N THR A 49 4.40 -14.44 1.97
CA THR A 49 4.14 -15.85 1.71
C THR A 49 5.21 -16.65 2.46
N GLY A 50 5.19 -16.59 3.78
CA GLY A 50 5.80 -17.64 4.57
C GLY A 50 4.97 -18.87 4.26
N THR A 51 5.56 -19.81 3.54
CA THR A 51 5.01 -21.16 3.41
C THR A 51 4.53 -21.58 4.79
N ARG A 52 3.22 -21.83 4.92
CA ARG A 52 2.68 -22.27 6.19
C ARG A 52 3.38 -23.58 6.55
N PRO A 53 3.81 -23.78 7.80
CA PRO A 53 4.49 -25.01 8.21
C PRO A 53 3.62 -26.26 7.99
N GLU A 54 2.30 -26.11 7.80
CA GLU A 54 1.38 -27.19 7.40
C GLU A 54 1.71 -27.83 6.04
N ASP A 55 2.51 -27.18 5.18
CA ASP A 55 3.01 -27.74 3.90
C ASP A 55 4.42 -28.37 4.03
N LEU A 56 5.12 -28.16 5.16
CA LEU A 56 6.44 -28.73 5.43
C LEU A 56 6.37 -30.16 6.03
N ASP A 57 5.20 -30.59 6.50
CA ASP A 57 5.00 -31.92 7.14
C ASP A 57 4.72 -33.04 6.11
N ALA A 58 4.45 -32.70 4.85
CA ALA A 58 4.08 -33.69 3.83
C ALA A 58 5.29 -34.35 3.11
N THR A 59 6.53 -34.08 3.53
CA THR A 59 7.75 -34.51 2.79
C THR A 59 8.70 -35.42 3.57
N ASN A 60 8.30 -35.97 4.72
CA ASN A 60 9.16 -36.91 5.44
C ASN A 60 8.39 -38.09 6.05
N ASP A 61 7.96 -39.03 5.20
CA ASP A 61 7.62 -40.40 5.61
C ASP A 61 8.05 -41.32 4.44
N ASP A 62 9.37 -41.49 4.29
CA ASP A 62 9.99 -42.63 3.59
C ASP A 62 10.23 -43.76 4.60
#